data_AF-A0A2V8NDM0-F1
#
_entry.id   AF-A0A2V8NDM0-F1
#
_cell.length_a   1.000
_cell.length_b   1.000
_cell.length_c   1.000
_cell.angle_alpha   90.00
_cell.angle_beta   90.00
_cell.angle_gamma   90.00
#
_symmetry.space_group_name_H-M   'P 1'
#
loop_
_entity.id
_entity.type
_entity.pdbx_description
1 polymer ?
#
loop_
_entity_poly.entity_id
_entity_poly.type
_entity_poly.pdbx_seq_one_letter_code
_entity_poly.pdbx_strand_id
1 'polypeptide(L)' 'WTTFFTSEAVTDWTSAAKSNRALFGNFFHAMLNEGVYLAPSQFEAGFIGLAHTGELLDRTIEAARRALKTIASEK' A
#
# COMPACT_ATOMS: atom_id res chain seq x y z
N TRP A 1 -7.51 1.04 -6.41
CA TRP A 1 -7.22 -0.08 -5.49
C TRP A 1 -6.81 0.48 -4.13
N THR A 2 -7.04 -0.24 -3.04
CA THR A 2 -6.72 0.22 -1.67
C THR A 2 -6.09 -0.94 -0.89
N THR A 3 -5.01 -0.66 -0.16
CA THR A 3 -4.30 -1.67 0.66
C THR A 3 -4.77 -1.59 2.09
N PHE A 4 -5.41 -2.64 2.61
CA PHE A 4 -5.80 -2.73 4.02
C PHE A 4 -4.84 -3.62 4.82
N PHE A 5 -4.41 -3.14 5.97
CA PHE A 5 -3.60 -3.86 6.96
C PHE A 5 -4.50 -4.41 8.08
N THR A 6 -5.23 -5.47 7.76
CA THR A 6 -6.09 -6.20 8.70
C THR A 6 -6.12 -7.68 8.29
N SER A 7 -6.38 -8.56 9.25
CA SER A 7 -6.60 -10.00 8.98
C SER A 7 -8.06 -10.34 8.67
N GLU A 8 -8.97 -9.36 8.77
CA GLU A 8 -10.39 -9.52 8.46
C GLU A 8 -10.72 -9.12 7.02
N ALA A 9 -11.79 -9.68 6.45
CA ALA A 9 -12.30 -9.22 5.16
C ALA A 9 -12.85 -7.79 5.28
N VAL A 10 -12.54 -6.95 4.29
CA VAL A 10 -13.02 -5.56 4.21
C VAL A 10 -14.13 -5.48 3.18
N THR A 11 -15.37 -5.32 3.64
CA THR A 11 -16.59 -5.27 2.80
C THR A 11 -17.43 -4.02 3.02
N ASP A 12 -17.10 -3.22 4.04
CA ASP A 12 -17.81 -2.01 4.42
C ASP A 12 -16.89 -1.05 5.18
N TRP A 13 -17.42 0.10 5.58
CA TRP A 13 -16.67 1.09 6.35
C TRP A 13 -16.21 0.54 7.71
N THR A 14 -17.08 -0.20 8.41
CA THR A 14 -16.80 -0.71 9.76
C THR A 14 -15.60 -1.65 9.75
N SER A 15 -15.54 -2.55 8.78
CA SER A 15 -14.41 -3.46 8.56
C SER A 15 -13.15 -2.72 8.08
N ALA A 16 -13.28 -1.74 7.18
CA ALA A 16 -12.16 -0.91 6.73
C ALA A 16 -11.52 -0.10 7.88
N ALA A 17 -12.34 0.44 8.79
CA ALA A 17 -11.90 1.26 9.91
C ALA A 17 -11.03 0.50 10.92
N LYS A 18 -11.06 -0.83 10.92
CA LYS A 18 -10.21 -1.70 11.75
C LYS A 18 -8.76 -1.84 11.23
N SER A 19 -8.47 -1.36 10.02
CA SER A 19 -7.14 -1.44 9.42
C SER A 19 -6.08 -0.71 10.26
N ASN A 20 -4.90 -1.31 10.41
CA ASN A 20 -3.80 -0.75 11.20
C ASN A 20 -3.15 0.44 10.47
N ARG A 21 -3.51 1.65 10.92
CA ARG A 21 -3.05 2.93 10.33
C ARG A 21 -1.56 3.18 10.51
N ALA A 22 -0.98 2.75 11.63
CA ALA A 22 0.45 2.90 11.87
C ALA A 22 1.26 2.02 10.91
N LEU A 23 0.82 0.77 10.73
CA LEU A 23 1.45 -0.14 9.78
C LEU A 23 1.30 0.33 8.33
N PHE A 24 0.13 0.88 7.98
CA PHE A 24 -0.03 1.57 6.69
C PHE A 24 0.93 2.74 6.51
N GLY A 25 1.12 3.57 7.54
CA GLY A 25 2.08 4.68 7.51
C GLY A 25 3.50 4.20 7.23
N ASN A 26 3.95 3.15 7.92
CA ASN A 26 5.25 2.54 7.68
C ASN A 26 5.37 2.00 6.25
N PHE A 27 4.32 1.31 5.76
CA PHE A 27 4.28 0.82 4.38
C PHE A 27 4.32 1.94 3.34
N PHE A 28 3.57 3.02 3.56
CA PHE A 28 3.53 4.20 2.69
C PHE A 28 4.93 4.82 2.57
N HIS A 29 5.63 5.03 3.70
CA HIS A 29 6.98 5.56 3.68
C HIS A 29 7.99 4.60 3.03
N ALA A 30 7.85 3.29 3.27
CA ALA A 30 8.68 2.29 2.62
C ALA A 30 8.47 2.27 1.09
N MET A 31 7.23 2.39 0.61
CA MET A 31 6.93 2.54 -0.81
C MET A 31 7.49 3.83 -1.40
N LEU A 32 7.42 4.92 -0.65
CA LEU A 32 7.98 6.21 -1.06
C LEU A 32 9.50 6.14 -1.23
N ASN A 33 10.19 5.45 -0.32
CA ASN A 33 11.64 5.19 -0.40
C ASN A 33 12.01 4.31 -1.61
N GLU A 34 11.11 3.43 -2.05
CA GLU A 34 11.24 2.63 -3.28
C GLU A 34 10.85 3.41 -4.55
N GLY A 35 10.49 4.69 -4.43
CA GLY A 35 10.16 5.58 -5.54
C GLY A 35 8.72 5.46 -6.04
N VAL A 36 7.81 4.88 -5.24
CA VAL A 36 6.38 4.76 -5.58
C VAL A 36 5.56 5.64 -4.65
N TYR A 37 4.95 6.68 -5.22
CA TYR A 37 4.00 7.53 -4.49
C TYR A 37 2.60 6.91 -4.53
N LEU A 38 2.15 6.40 -3.38
CA LEU A 38 0.79 5.91 -3.20
C LEU A 38 -0.13 7.03 -2.70
N ALA A 39 -1.44 6.78 -2.71
CA ALA A 39 -2.39 7.66 -2.04
C ALA A 39 -2.01 7.77 -0.54
N PRO A 40 -1.82 8.99 0.01
CA PRO A 40 -1.27 9.22 1.35
C PRO A 40 -2.28 8.99 2.47
N SER A 41 -3.21 8.04 2.29
CA SER A 41 -4.25 7.71 3.26
C SER A 41 -4.68 6.26 3.11
N GLN A 42 -4.85 5.59 4.27
CA GLN A 42 -5.41 4.24 4.37
C GLN A 42 -6.83 4.15 3.78
N PHE A 43 -7.55 5.27 3.67
CA PHE A 43 -8.93 5.30 3.22
C PHE A 43 -9.08 5.91 1.81
N GLU A 44 -7.98 6.03 1.07
CA GLU A 44 -7.99 6.45 -0.32
C GLU A 44 -7.75 5.27 -1.28
N ALA A 45 -8.07 5.49 -2.55
CA ALA A 45 -7.82 4.56 -3.62
C ALA A 45 -6.71 5.08 -4.54
N GLY A 46 -5.77 4.20 -4.90
CA GLY A 46 -4.89 4.40 -6.04
C GLY A 46 -5.67 4.26 -7.35
N PHE A 47 -5.48 5.21 -8.26
CA PHE A 47 -6.04 5.21 -9.61
C PHE A 47 -4.95 4.90 -10.62
N ILE A 48 -5.28 4.11 -11.65
CA ILE A 48 -4.36 3.78 -12.74
C ILE A 48 -4.72 4.69 -13.92
N GLY A 49 -3.75 5.47 -14.39
CA GLY A 49 -3.88 6.30 -15.59
C GLY A 49 -3.31 5.62 -16.84
N LEU A 50 -3.72 6.07 -18.03
CA LEU A 50 -3.31 5.50 -19.33
C LEU A 50 -1.80 5.59 -19.62
N ALA A 51 -1.07 6.47 -18.92
CA ALA A 51 0.37 6.59 -19.02
C ALA A 51 1.13 5.47 -18.29
N HIS A 52 0.47 4.69 -17.42
CA HIS A 52 1.11 3.58 -16.73
C HIS A 52 1.31 2.40 -17.69
N THR A 53 2.56 2.00 -17.87
CA THR A 53 2.94 0.85 -18.68
C THR A 53 3.00 -0.42 -17.83
N GLY A 54 2.99 -1.59 -18.48
CA GLY A 54 3.20 -2.87 -17.78
C GLY A 54 4.50 -2.89 -16.97
N GLU A 55 5.59 -2.36 -17.52
CA GLU A 55 6.88 -2.27 -16.82
C GLU A 55 6.79 -1.42 -15.53
N LEU A 56 6.06 -0.30 -15.57
CA LEU A 56 5.83 0.52 -14.37
C LEU A 56 5.02 -0.24 -13.31
N LEU A 57 4.05 -1.05 -13.74
CA LEU A 57 3.28 -1.90 -12.82
C LEU A 57 4.17 -2.98 -12.20
N ASP A 58 5.00 -3.67 -12.99
CA ASP A 58 5.91 -4.70 -12.49
C ASP A 58 6.91 -4.12 -11.49
N ARG A 59 7.49 -2.95 -11.80
CA ARG A 59 8.36 -2.22 -10.86
C ARG A 59 7.65 -1.85 -9.57
N THR A 60 6.39 -1.43 -9.66
CA THR A 60 5.55 -1.09 -8.50
C THR A 60 5.27 -2.30 -7.63
N ILE A 61 5.02 -3.47 -8.24
CA ILE A 61 4.81 -4.73 -7.52
C ILE A 61 6.10 -5.15 -6.80
N GLU A 62 7.27 -5.07 -7.44
CA GLU A 62 8.54 -5.39 -6.78
C GLU A 62 8.88 -4.43 -5.64
N ALA A 63 8.60 -3.13 -5.82
CA ALA A 63 8.71 -2.14 -4.75
C ALA A 63 7.83 -2.51 -3.56
N ALA A 64 6.58 -2.91 -3.80
CA ALA A 64 5.66 -3.35 -2.75
C ALA A 64 6.17 -4.58 -1.99
N ARG A 65 6.77 -5.56 -2.68
CA ARG A 65 7.39 -6.73 -2.03
C ARG A 65 8.55 -6.32 -1.12
N ARG A 66 9.43 -5.43 -1.58
CA ARG A 66 10.54 -4.93 -0.76
C ARG A 66 10.04 -4.11 0.43
N ALA A 67 9.10 -3.21 0.22
CA ALA A 67 8.50 -2.39 1.28
C ALA A 67 7.85 -3.26 2.38
N LEU A 68 7.07 -4.28 2.00
CA LEU A 68 6.47 -5.24 2.95
C LEU A 68 7.54 -6.00 3.74
N LYS A 69 8.63 -6.41 3.09
CA LYS A 69 9.75 -7.09 3.77
C LYS A 69 10.46 -6.17 4.77
N THR A 70 10.69 -4.91 4.41
CA THR A 70 11.29 -3.90 5.29
C THR A 70 10.48 -3.73 6.57
N ILE A 71 9.18 -3.43 6.47
CA ILE A 71 8.34 -3.18 7.64
C ILE A 71 8.09 -4.44 8.48
N ALA A 72 8.27 -5.64 7.91
CA ALA A 72 8.20 -6.90 8.65
C ALA A 72 9.48 -7.17 9.47
N SER A 73 10.63 -6.62 9.04
CA SER A 73 11.93 -6.77 9.72
C SER A 73 12.18 -5.75 10.83
N GLU A 74 11.44 -4.64 10.85
CA GLU A 74 11.54 -3.57 11.86
C GLU A 74 10.82 -3.92 13.19
N LYS A 75 10.80 -5.20 13.57
CA LYS A 75 10.21 -5.67 14.84
C LYS A 75 11.12 -5.45 16.04
#